data_AF-A0A970DVY1-F1
#
_entry.id   AF-A0A970DVY1-F1
#
_cell.length_a   1.000
_cell.length_b   1.000
_cell.length_c   1.000
_cell.angle_alpha   90.00
_cell.angle_beta   90.00
_cell.angle_gamma   90.00
#
_symmetry.space_group_name_H-M   'P 1'
#
loop_
_entity.id
_entity.type
_entity.pdbx_description
1 polymer ?
#
loop_
_entity_poly.entity_id
_entity_poly.type
_entity_poly.pdbx_seq_one_letter_code
_entity_poly.pdbx_strand_id
1 'polypeptide(L)' 'MVWRFWVTLVGLALAFINLFLAAAVYVDAKKRGVGQLNLPPGLWALVTFFFPLWGFFIYWLMHHSILVVRDRPPF' A
#
# COMPACT_ATOMS: atom_id res chain seq x y z
N MET A 1 23.61 -25.60 -9.17
CA MET A 1 23.31 -25.11 -7.79
C MET A 1 23.25 -23.57 -7.72
N VAL A 2 24.19 -22.85 -8.35
CA VAL A 2 24.26 -21.37 -8.33
C VAL A 2 22.99 -20.67 -8.85
N TRP A 3 22.35 -21.15 -9.93
CA TRP A 3 21.12 -20.54 -10.45
C TRP A 3 19.95 -20.55 -9.46
N ARG A 4 19.74 -21.69 -8.78
CA ARG A 4 18.70 -21.82 -7.75
C ARG A 4 18.94 -20.84 -6.59
N PHE A 5 20.20 -20.66 -6.19
CA PHE A 5 20.57 -19.70 -5.16
C PHE A 5 20.17 -18.26 -5.52
N TRP A 6 20.48 -17.81 -6.73
CA TRP A 6 20.10 -16.47 -7.19
C TRP A 6 18.59 -16.30 -7.29
N VAL A 7 17.88 -17.29 -7.82
CA VAL A 7 16.40 -17.27 -7.88
C VAL A 7 15.80 -17.18 -6.48
N THR A 8 16.31 -17.96 -5.51
CA THR A 8 15.84 -17.87 -4.12
C THR A 8 16.14 -16.51 -3.49
N LEU A 9 17.30 -15.93 -3.76
CA LEU A 9 17.69 -14.61 -3.23
C LEU A 9 16.79 -13.51 -3.78
N VAL A 10 16.53 -13.51 -5.09
CA VAL A 10 15.60 -12.57 -5.74
C VAL A 10 14.19 -12.75 -5.20
N GLY A 11 13.71 -14.00 -5.08
CA GLY A 11 12.40 -14.29 -4.50
C GLY A 11 12.25 -13.78 -3.06
N LEU A 12 13.29 -13.97 -2.24
CA LEU A 12 13.32 -13.47 -0.86
C LEU A 12 13.28 -11.94 -0.83
N ALA A 13 14.10 -11.28 -1.66
CA ALA A 13 14.13 -9.82 -1.76
C ALA A 13 12.76 -9.26 -2.18
N LEU A 14 12.11 -9.88 -3.16
CA LEU A 14 10.75 -9.49 -3.59
C LEU A 14 9.72 -9.67 -2.47
N ALA A 15 9.81 -10.75 -1.69
CA ALA A 15 8.93 -10.96 -0.54
C ALA A 15 9.13 -9.88 0.54
N PHE A 16 10.37 -9.50 0.84
CA PHE A 16 10.67 -8.40 1.77
C PHE A 16 10.18 -7.06 1.26
N ILE A 17 10.36 -6.77 -0.03
CA ILE A 17 9.83 -5.56 -0.67
C ILE A 17 8.30 -5.52 -0.54
N ASN A 18 7.61 -6.63 -0.83
CA ASN A 18 6.16 -6.70 -0.72
C ASN A 18 5.68 -6.44 0.73
N LEU A 19 6.30 -7.10 1.71
CA LEU A 19 6.03 -6.86 3.14
C LEU A 19 6.26 -5.40 3.54
N PHE A 20 7.37 -4.81 3.07
CA PHE A 20 7.69 -3.42 3.34
C PHE A 20 6.64 -2.47 2.75
N LEU A 21 6.22 -2.69 1.50
CA LEU A 21 5.16 -1.90 0.84
C LEU A 21 3.83 -1.99 1.59
N ALA A 22 3.39 -3.19 1.96
CA ALA A 22 2.15 -3.39 2.71
C ALA A 22 2.20 -2.69 4.08
N ALA A 23 3.34 -2.78 4.79
CA ALA A 23 3.54 -2.09 6.06
C ALA A 23 3.57 -0.57 5.90
N ALA A 24 4.23 -0.05 4.87
CA ALA A 24 4.30 1.38 4.58
C ALA A 24 2.90 1.96 4.30
N VAL A 25 2.10 1.28 3.46
CA VAL A 25 0.71 1.66 3.18
C VAL A 25 -0.13 1.60 4.45
N TYR A 26 0.00 0.56 5.27
CA TYR A 26 -0.72 0.45 6.53
C TYR A 26 -0.43 1.63 7.48
N VAL A 27 0.86 1.94 7.68
CA VAL A 27 1.30 3.02 8.58
C VAL A 27 0.82 4.37 8.07
N ASP A 28 0.93 4.63 6.76
CA ASP A 28 0.46 5.88 6.16
C ASP A 28 -1.07 6.00 6.23
N ALA A 29 -1.81 4.93 5.91
CA ALA A 29 -3.27 4.92 6.00
C ALA A 29 -3.76 5.11 7.45
N LYS A 30 -3.07 4.52 8.44
CA LYS A 30 -3.41 4.68 9.86
C LYS A 30 -3.26 6.13 10.34
N LYS A 31 -2.28 6.87 9.83
CA LYS A 31 -2.07 8.29 10.18
C LYS A 31 -3.17 9.21 9.65
N ARG A 32 -3.85 8.83 8.57
CA ARG A 32 -4.77 9.71 7.83
C ARG A 32 -6.25 9.51 8.17
N GLY A 33 -6.58 8.44 8.88
CA GLY A 33 -7.96 8.14 9.30
C GLY A 33 -8.85 7.69 8.13
N VAL A 34 -9.99 7.07 8.47
CA VAL A 34 -10.88 6.41 7.50
C VAL A 34 -11.61 7.41 6.58
N GLY A 35 -11.70 8.69 6.98
CA GLY A 35 -12.47 9.72 6.27
C GLY A 35 -11.90 10.11 4.89
N GLN A 36 -10.59 9.97 4.66
CA GLN A 36 -9.98 10.36 3.37
C GLN A 36 -9.82 9.19 2.37
N LEU A 37 -9.77 7.95 2.88
CA LEU A 37 -9.33 6.79 2.10
C LEU A 37 -10.45 5.79 1.80
N ASN A 38 -11.70 6.08 2.20
CA ASN A 38 -12.94 5.29 2.05
C ASN A 38 -12.90 3.83 2.54
N LEU A 39 -11.72 3.31 2.87
CA LEU A 39 -11.46 1.94 3.29
C LEU A 39 -10.57 1.98 4.54
N PRO A 40 -10.71 0.99 5.44
CA PRO A 40 -9.89 0.92 6.63
C PRO A 40 -8.41 0.62 6.28
N PRO A 41 -7.45 1.10 7.09
CA PRO A 41 -6.01 0.89 6.85
C PRO A 41 -5.61 -0.57 6.66
N GLY A 42 -6.27 -1.50 7.37
CA GLY A 42 -6.02 -2.93 7.24
C GLY A 42 -6.41 -3.49 5.87
N LEU A 43 -7.47 -2.97 5.25
CA LEU A 43 -7.87 -3.40 3.90
C LEU A 43 -6.86 -2.93 2.86
N TRP A 44 -6.38 -1.69 2.99
CA TRP A 44 -5.34 -1.15 2.11
C TRP A 44 -4.04 -1.94 2.19
N ALA A 45 -3.63 -2.31 3.40
CA ALA A 45 -2.48 -3.17 3.63
C ALA A 45 -2.67 -4.54 2.97
N LEU A 46 -3.86 -5.14 3.10
CA LEU A 46 -4.19 -6.44 2.54
C LEU A 46 -4.18 -6.40 1.00
N VAL A 47 -4.81 -5.39 0.39
CA VAL A 47 -4.80 -5.19 -1.08
C VAL A 47 -3.37 -5.02 -1.58
N THR A 48 -2.56 -4.22 -0.87
CA THR A 48 -1.14 -4.02 -1.22
C THR A 48 -0.34 -5.31 -1.04
N PHE A 49 -0.62 -6.13 -0.03
CA PHE A 49 0.08 -7.40 0.16
C PHE A 49 -0.16 -8.41 -0.98
N PHE A 50 -1.42 -8.54 -1.43
CA PHE A 50 -1.76 -9.45 -2.54
C PHE A 50 -1.38 -8.88 -3.91
N PHE A 51 -1.40 -7.55 -4.04
CA PHE A 51 -1.08 -6.84 -5.27
C PHE A 51 -0.13 -5.68 -4.98
N PRO A 52 1.18 -5.93 -4.72
CA PRO A 52 2.12 -4.90 -4.24
C PRO A 52 2.18 -3.65 -5.11
N LEU A 53 2.43 -3.81 -6.40
CA LEU A 53 2.56 -2.67 -7.32
C LEU A 53 1.21 -1.98 -7.55
N TRP A 54 0.16 -2.76 -7.81
CA TRP A 54 -1.18 -2.23 -8.12
C TRP A 54 -1.86 -1.62 -6.90
N GLY A 55 -1.86 -2.31 -5.76
CA GLY A 55 -2.43 -1.85 -4.50
C GLY A 55 -1.74 -0.58 -4.00
N PHE A 56 -0.41 -0.52 -4.07
CA PHE A 56 0.34 0.71 -3.77
C PHE A 56 0.00 1.83 -4.76
N PHE A 57 -0.06 1.54 -6.06
CA PHE A 57 -0.37 2.56 -7.06
C PHE A 57 -1.77 3.14 -6.89
N ILE A 58 -2.79 2.30 -6.64
CA ILE A 58 -4.17 2.75 -6.40
C ILE A 58 -4.24 3.52 -5.08
N TYR A 59 -3.57 3.06 -4.02
CA TYR A 59 -3.46 3.78 -2.75
C TYR A 59 -2.85 5.17 -2.96
N TRP A 60 -1.73 5.22 -3.67
CA TRP A 60 -1.03 6.45 -4.01
C TRP A 60 -1.89 7.37 -4.88
N LEU A 61 -2.63 6.82 -5.84
CA LEU A 61 -3.53 7.59 -6.70
C LEU A 61 -4.70 8.18 -5.91
N MET A 62 -5.28 7.42 -4.96
CA MET A 62 -6.32 7.95 -4.06
C MET A 62 -5.78 8.99 -3.09
N HIS A 63 -4.52 8.89 -2.71
CA HIS A 63 -3.86 9.87 -1.85
C HIS A 63 -3.49 11.16 -2.62
N HIS A 64 -2.84 11.06 -3.78
CA HIS A 64 -2.31 12.23 -4.51
C HIS A 64 -3.28 12.84 -5.52
N SER A 65 -4.19 12.04 -6.08
CA SER A 65 -5.25 12.57 -6.91
C SER A 65 -6.33 13.09 -5.96
N ILE A 66 -6.53 14.42 -5.97
CA ILE A 66 -7.71 15.29 -5.74
C ILE A 66 -9.09 14.71 -5.35
N LEU A 67 -9.30 13.39 -5.35
CA LEU A 67 -10.47 12.64 -4.89
C LEU A 67 -10.59 12.52 -3.37
N VAL A 68 -9.61 13.04 -2.61
CA VAL A 68 -9.81 13.29 -1.18
C VAL A 68 -11.03 14.17 -1.04
N VAL A 69 -12.11 13.59 -0.51
CA VAL A 69 -13.28 14.33 -0.07
C VAL A 69 -12.77 15.29 1.00
N ARG A 70 -12.52 16.54 0.60
CA ARG A 70 -12.40 17.64 1.55
C ARG A 70 -13.78 17.78 2.14
N ASP A 71 -13.90 17.53 3.44
CA ASP A 71 -15.05 18.01 4.21
C ASP A 71 -15.28 19.46 3.79
N ARG A 72 -16.40 19.73 3.13
CA ARG A 72 -16.77 21.10 2.82
C ARG A 72 -16.87 21.83 4.16
N PRO A 73 -16.20 22.97 4.35
CA PRO A 73 -16.45 23.76 5.54
C PRO A 73 -17.95 24.06 5.61
N PRO A 74 -18.61 23.84 6.76
CA PRO A 74 -19.94 24.40 6.94
C PRO A 74 -19.75 25.92 6.85
N PHE A 75 -20.54 26.53 5.97
CA PHE A 75 -20.58 27.96 5.72
C PHE A 75 -20.44 28.80 7.00
#